data_AF-A0A9E0FG10-F1
#
_entry.id   AF-A0A9E0FG10-F1
#
_cell.length_a   1.000
_cell.length_b   1.000
_cell.length_c   1.000
_cell.angle_alpha   90.00
_cell.angle_beta   90.00
_cell.angle_gamma   90.00
#
_symmetry.space_group_name_H-M   'P 1'
#
loop_
_entity.id
_entity.type
_entity.pdbx_description
1 polymer ?
#
loop_
_entity_poly.entity_id
_entity_poly.type
_entity_poly.pdbx_seq_one_letter_code
_entity_poly.pdbx_strand_id
1 'polypeptide(L)'
;MVKRWQFGKKGASGKQTPQTIPSENQTVSLYQSINELPLSNFITCLVDNNLLALCKNGSIPTQEQLNEVWVDILQEYTDNIGNNESKMSLSIYKQLIVLDSKLKIVHACIAVLEGDYEESIATMLNEICNTKYNFQGETKIKELKSCLNRSKSIKIAFDLKMMEFEGLREKQNNEEKPSRKHFTSVLIFLSNHAKYNIPDSVTVLEYCERVKQYNYYCQQVKPATNGRR
;
A
#
# COMPACT_ATOMS: atom_id res chain seq x y z
N MET A 1 -40.41 -80.92 -45.35
CA MET A 1 -41.84 -81.05 -44.96
C MET A 1 -42.21 -79.82 -44.14
N VAL A 2 -43.35 -79.20 -44.49
CA VAL A 2 -43.79 -77.85 -44.09
C VAL A 2 -44.63 -77.90 -42.81
N LYS A 3 -44.42 -76.98 -41.84
CA LYS A 3 -45.48 -76.04 -41.37
C LYS A 3 -45.02 -75.04 -40.30
N ARG A 4 -45.33 -73.80 -40.65
CA ARG A 4 -45.37 -72.49 -39.98
C ARG A 4 -46.59 -72.40 -39.04
N TRP A 5 -46.52 -71.59 -37.96
CA TRP A 5 -47.56 -70.70 -37.34
C TRP A 5 -46.91 -70.10 -36.06
N GLN A 6 -46.40 -68.86 -36.01
CA GLN A 6 -47.02 -67.52 -35.88
C GLN A 6 -47.80 -67.27 -34.58
N PHE A 7 -47.25 -66.42 -33.70
CA PHE A 7 -47.81 -65.25 -32.97
C PHE A 7 -46.62 -64.71 -32.12
N GLY A 8 -46.19 -63.45 -32.04
CA GLY A 8 -46.78 -62.15 -32.35
C GLY A 8 -46.76 -61.29 -31.09
N LYS A 9 -45.78 -60.37 -30.94
CA LYS A 9 -45.95 -59.13 -30.14
C LYS A 9 -45.00 -58.04 -30.63
N LYS A 10 -45.62 -56.90 -30.97
CA LYS A 10 -45.07 -55.65 -31.47
C LYS A 10 -44.34 -54.89 -30.36
N GLY A 11 -43.30 -54.14 -30.72
CA GLY A 11 -42.67 -53.13 -29.85
C GLY A 11 -41.60 -52.32 -30.59
N ALA A 12 -42.04 -51.24 -31.25
CA ALA A 12 -41.34 -50.01 -31.61
C ALA A 12 -39.88 -50.06 -32.16
N SER A 13 -39.79 -49.78 -33.46
CA SER A 13 -38.62 -49.19 -34.12
C SER A 13 -38.51 -47.71 -33.75
N GLY A 14 -37.32 -47.24 -33.39
CA GLY A 14 -37.07 -45.84 -33.04
C GLY A 14 -35.58 -45.49 -32.96
N LYS A 15 -34.99 -45.27 -34.14
CA LYS A 15 -33.83 -44.42 -34.46
C LYS A 15 -32.71 -44.31 -33.41
N GLN A 16 -31.56 -44.94 -33.70
CA GLN A 16 -30.27 -44.54 -33.16
C GLN A 16 -29.94 -43.12 -33.63
N THR A 17 -30.15 -42.14 -32.75
CA THR A 17 -29.53 -40.83 -32.83
C THR A 17 -28.03 -41.00 -32.57
N PRO A 18 -27.14 -40.46 -33.43
CA PRO A 18 -25.74 -40.33 -33.08
C PRO A 18 -25.65 -39.48 -31.80
N GLN A 19 -25.06 -40.03 -30.75
CA GLN A 19 -24.67 -39.24 -29.59
C GLN A 19 -23.56 -38.28 -30.02
N THR A 20 -23.92 -37.04 -30.32
CA THR A 20 -22.98 -35.93 -30.33
C THR A 20 -22.39 -35.80 -28.93
N ILE A 21 -21.11 -36.15 -28.81
CA ILE A 21 -20.26 -35.74 -27.70
C ILE A 21 -20.27 -34.21 -27.69
N PRO A 22 -20.71 -33.52 -26.62
CA PRO A 22 -20.45 -32.10 -26.50
C PRO A 22 -18.94 -31.95 -26.28
N SER A 23 -18.22 -31.61 -27.35
CA SER A 23 -16.89 -31.01 -27.22
C SER A 23 -17.10 -29.57 -26.77
N GLU A 24 -17.38 -29.38 -25.47
CA GLU A 24 -17.29 -28.06 -24.86
C GLU A 24 -15.80 -27.70 -24.80
N ASN A 25 -15.34 -26.89 -25.75
CA ASN A 25 -14.19 -26.03 -25.55
C ASN A 25 -14.54 -25.08 -24.39
N GLN A 26 -14.35 -25.53 -23.15
CA GLN A 26 -14.44 -24.67 -21.98
C GLN A 26 -13.22 -23.77 -22.00
N THR A 27 -13.42 -22.54 -22.48
CA THR A 27 -12.39 -21.51 -22.52
C THR A 27 -12.03 -21.13 -21.09
N VAL A 28 -10.79 -21.44 -20.69
CA VAL A 28 -10.25 -21.04 -19.40
C VAL A 28 -10.27 -19.51 -19.30
N SER A 29 -10.96 -18.97 -18.30
CA SER A 29 -11.03 -17.52 -18.07
C SER A 29 -10.10 -17.12 -16.92
N LEU A 30 -9.00 -16.45 -17.27
CA LEU A 30 -7.98 -15.95 -16.34
C LEU A 30 -8.00 -14.42 -16.30
N TYR A 31 -7.58 -13.86 -15.16
CA TYR A 31 -7.06 -12.50 -15.12
C TYR A 31 -5.73 -12.46 -15.87
N GLN A 32 -5.61 -11.60 -16.87
CA GLN A 32 -4.43 -11.49 -17.73
C GLN A 32 -3.62 -10.20 -17.49
N SER A 33 -4.16 -9.24 -16.73
CA SER A 33 -3.52 -7.94 -16.50
C SER A 33 -3.86 -7.35 -15.13
N ILE A 34 -2.99 -6.47 -14.62
CA ILE A 34 -3.21 -5.70 -13.39
C ILE A 34 -4.46 -4.79 -13.46
N ASN A 35 -4.95 -4.51 -14.66
CA ASN A 35 -6.11 -3.65 -14.90
C ASN A 35 -7.42 -4.26 -14.40
N GLU A 36 -7.48 -5.59 -14.36
CA GLU A 36 -8.69 -6.34 -14.05
C GLU A 36 -8.53 -7.26 -12.83
N LEU A 37 -7.30 -7.62 -12.46
CA LEU A 37 -7.02 -8.45 -11.30
C LEU A 37 -7.34 -7.69 -10.00
N PRO A 38 -8.23 -8.20 -9.12
CA PRO A 38 -8.43 -7.63 -7.80
C PRO A 38 -7.16 -7.74 -6.95
N LEU A 39 -6.88 -6.69 -6.17
CA LEU A 39 -5.72 -6.64 -5.30
C LEU A 39 -5.72 -7.79 -4.27
N SER A 40 -6.88 -8.16 -3.73
CA SER A 40 -7.03 -9.32 -2.83
C SER A 40 -6.55 -10.64 -3.45
N ASN A 41 -6.85 -10.87 -4.74
CA ASN A 41 -6.41 -12.05 -5.49
C ASN A 41 -4.92 -11.97 -5.82
N PHE A 42 -4.42 -10.80 -6.19
CA PHE A 42 -3.00 -10.56 -6.41
C PHE A 42 -2.16 -10.83 -5.16
N ILE A 43 -2.60 -10.34 -3.99
CA ILE A 43 -1.95 -10.60 -2.70
C ILE A 43 -1.94 -12.11 -2.42
N THR A 44 -3.01 -12.82 -2.75
CA THR A 44 -3.09 -14.28 -2.57
C THR A 44 -2.10 -15.01 -3.49
N CYS A 45 -1.92 -14.55 -4.72
CA CYS A 45 -0.91 -15.10 -5.64
C CYS A 45 0.51 -14.82 -5.14
N LEU A 46 0.79 -13.59 -4.70
CA LEU A 46 2.12 -13.12 -4.35
C LEU A 46 2.61 -13.62 -2.99
N VAL A 47 1.73 -13.62 -1.98
CA VAL A 47 2.09 -13.94 -0.59
C VAL A 47 1.91 -15.42 -0.30
N ASP A 48 0.78 -16.00 -0.73
CA ASP A 48 0.44 -17.39 -0.40
C ASP A 48 0.91 -18.37 -1.48
N ASN A 49 1.50 -17.87 -2.59
CA ASN A 49 1.89 -18.66 -3.77
C ASN A 49 0.72 -19.45 -4.39
N ASN A 50 -0.51 -18.94 -4.25
CA ASN A 50 -1.71 -19.59 -4.75
C ASN A 50 -2.18 -18.94 -6.05
N LEU A 51 -1.68 -19.43 -7.19
CA LEU A 51 -2.01 -18.92 -8.52
C LEU A 51 -3.44 -19.26 -8.97
N LEU A 52 -4.15 -20.15 -8.29
CA LEU A 52 -5.56 -20.42 -8.59
C LEU A 52 -6.44 -19.19 -8.38
N ALA A 53 -5.98 -18.20 -7.61
CA ALA A 53 -6.66 -16.92 -7.47
C ALA A 53 -6.69 -16.07 -8.76
N LEU A 54 -5.95 -16.46 -9.81
CA LEU A 54 -6.02 -15.86 -11.15
C LEU A 54 -7.22 -16.34 -11.96
N CYS A 55 -7.93 -17.38 -11.51
CA CYS A 55 -9.10 -17.91 -12.19
C CYS A 55 -10.33 -17.01 -11.97
N LYS A 56 -10.96 -16.55 -13.05
CA LYS A 56 -12.19 -15.76 -13.00
C LYS A 56 -13.42 -16.62 -12.81
N ASN A 57 -13.53 -17.71 -13.59
CA ASN A 57 -14.52 -18.80 -13.53
C ASN A 57 -14.28 -19.72 -14.76
N GLY A 58 -14.33 -21.05 -14.60
CA GLY A 58 -14.18 -21.99 -15.71
C GLY A 58 -13.47 -23.28 -15.34
N SER A 59 -13.08 -24.04 -16.36
CA SER A 59 -12.24 -25.23 -16.24
C SER A 59 -10.91 -24.90 -15.52
N ILE A 60 -10.35 -25.88 -14.81
CA ILE A 60 -9.10 -25.75 -14.07
C ILE A 60 -7.96 -25.51 -15.08
N PRO A 61 -7.27 -24.37 -15.05
CA PRO A 61 -6.14 -24.10 -15.93
C PRO A 61 -4.98 -25.06 -15.63
N THR A 62 -4.10 -25.23 -16.60
CA THR A 62 -2.81 -25.89 -16.32
C THR A 62 -1.89 -24.95 -15.53
N GLN A 63 -0.98 -25.54 -14.75
CA GLN A 63 -0.02 -24.76 -13.96
C GLN A 63 0.90 -23.90 -14.83
N GLU A 64 1.23 -24.37 -16.04
CA GLU A 64 2.07 -23.64 -17.01
C GLU A 64 1.38 -22.34 -17.46
N GLN A 65 0.09 -22.41 -17.80
CA GLN A 65 -0.71 -21.23 -18.16
C GLN A 65 -0.82 -20.22 -17.01
N LEU A 66 -0.98 -20.70 -15.78
CA LEU A 66 -1.01 -19.84 -14.59
C LEU A 66 0.33 -19.13 -14.38
N ASN A 67 1.44 -19.84 -14.55
CA ASN A 67 2.78 -19.27 -14.38
C ASN A 67 3.08 -18.22 -15.46
N GLU A 68 2.75 -18.49 -16.73
CA GLU A 68 2.96 -17.55 -17.83
C GLU A 68 2.22 -16.23 -17.58
N VAL A 69 0.92 -16.31 -17.32
CA VAL A 69 0.09 -15.14 -17.03
C VAL A 69 0.54 -14.42 -15.75
N TRP A 70 0.99 -15.17 -14.75
CA TRP A 70 1.49 -14.57 -13.51
C TRP A 70 2.78 -13.78 -13.70
N VAL A 71 3.70 -14.26 -14.56
CA VAL A 71 4.94 -13.55 -14.89
C VAL A 71 4.62 -12.20 -15.55
N ASP A 72 3.69 -12.18 -16.50
CA ASP A 72 3.26 -10.94 -17.17
C ASP A 72 2.63 -9.94 -16.19
N ILE A 73 1.73 -10.41 -15.32
CA ILE A 73 1.09 -9.59 -14.29
C ILE A 73 2.12 -9.05 -13.28
N LEU A 74 3.10 -9.86 -12.88
CA LEU A 74 4.18 -9.42 -12.00
C LEU A 74 5.07 -8.36 -12.65
N GLN A 75 5.35 -8.51 -13.95
CA GLN A 75 6.10 -7.52 -14.70
C GLN A 75 5.33 -6.20 -14.79
N GLU A 76 4.05 -6.24 -15.17
CA GLU A 76 3.16 -5.07 -15.20
C GLU A 76 3.11 -4.37 -13.84
N TYR A 77 2.96 -5.13 -12.75
CA TYR A 77 2.96 -4.59 -11.39
C TYR A 77 4.29 -3.92 -11.04
N THR A 78 5.41 -4.60 -11.31
CA THR A 78 6.76 -4.11 -10.99
C THR A 78 7.07 -2.81 -11.73
N ASP A 79 6.72 -2.73 -13.02
CA ASP A 79 6.91 -1.52 -13.82
C ASP A 79 6.07 -0.35 -13.30
N ASN A 80 4.87 -0.63 -12.78
CA ASN A 80 3.97 0.37 -12.23
C ASN A 80 4.32 0.81 -10.79
N ILE A 81 4.85 -0.08 -9.95
CA ILE A 81 5.13 0.16 -8.54
C ILE A 81 6.60 0.52 -8.25
N GLY A 82 7.55 -0.05 -9.00
CA GLY A 82 9.00 0.01 -8.72
C GLY A 82 9.59 1.43 -8.74
N ASN A 83 8.94 2.35 -9.44
CA ASN A 83 9.28 3.77 -9.41
C ASN A 83 8.73 4.54 -8.19
N ASN A 84 7.86 3.95 -7.38
CA ASN A 84 7.06 4.63 -6.36
C ASN A 84 7.41 4.27 -4.92
N GLU A 85 7.74 3.02 -4.61
CA GLU A 85 8.17 2.65 -3.25
C GLU A 85 9.46 3.38 -2.86
N SER A 86 10.44 3.45 -3.78
CA SER A 86 11.65 4.26 -3.62
C SER A 86 11.35 5.75 -3.38
N LYS A 87 10.28 6.29 -3.99
CA LYS A 87 9.82 7.67 -3.76
C LYS A 87 9.13 7.84 -2.40
N MET A 88 8.38 6.85 -1.94
CA MET A 88 7.76 6.84 -0.62
C MET A 88 8.81 6.77 0.49
N SER A 89 9.81 5.89 0.36
CA SER A 89 10.96 5.82 1.27
C SER A 89 11.71 7.15 1.33
N LEU A 90 11.95 7.80 0.17
CA LEU A 90 12.56 9.13 0.12
C LEU A 90 11.70 10.21 0.81
N SER A 91 10.37 10.13 0.68
CA SER A 91 9.44 11.06 1.34
C SER A 91 9.48 10.92 2.87
N ILE A 92 9.42 9.69 3.39
CA ILE A 92 9.51 9.43 4.83
C ILE A 92 10.88 9.87 5.36
N TYR A 93 11.96 9.60 4.62
CA TYR A 93 13.29 10.07 4.99
C TYR A 93 13.39 11.60 5.07
N LYS A 94 12.79 12.34 4.14
CA LYS A 94 12.70 13.81 4.22
C LYS A 94 11.95 14.27 5.47
N GLN A 95 10.83 13.62 5.81
CA GLN A 95 10.07 13.94 7.02
C GLN A 95 10.90 13.69 8.29
N LEU A 96 11.68 12.60 8.32
CA LEU A 96 12.61 12.31 9.41
C LEU A 96 13.64 13.42 9.59
N ILE A 97 14.27 13.88 8.51
CA ILE A 97 15.24 14.99 8.56
C ILE A 97 14.60 16.26 9.15
N VAL A 98 13.37 16.59 8.73
CA VAL A 98 12.67 17.78 9.25
C VAL A 98 12.38 17.66 10.74
N LEU A 99 11.90 16.50 11.20
CA LEU A 99 11.60 16.26 12.62
C LEU A 99 12.86 16.26 13.48
N ASP A 100 13.92 15.60 13.04
CA ASP A 100 15.24 15.61 13.69
C ASP A 100 15.82 17.02 13.79
N SER A 101 15.75 17.79 12.69
CA SER A 101 16.20 19.17 12.66
C SER A 101 15.41 20.03 13.65
N LYS A 102 14.09 19.89 13.71
CA LYS A 102 13.25 20.61 14.69
C LYS A 102 13.64 20.29 16.13
N LEU A 103 13.89 19.02 16.45
CA LEU A 103 14.33 18.63 17.79
C LEU A 103 15.68 19.26 18.14
N LYS A 104 16.66 19.17 17.25
CA LYS A 104 17.99 19.78 17.42
C LYS A 104 17.91 21.28 17.63
N ILE A 105 17.09 21.97 16.82
CA ILE A 105 16.86 23.41 16.96
C ILE A 105 16.24 23.74 18.31
N VAL A 106 15.22 23.00 18.76
CA VAL A 106 14.62 23.23 20.10
C VAL A 106 15.68 23.12 21.20
N HIS A 107 16.50 22.08 21.17
CA HIS A 107 17.57 21.90 22.17
C HIS A 107 18.60 23.03 22.12
N ALA A 108 19.01 23.46 20.93
CA ALA A 108 19.95 24.57 20.76
C ALA A 108 19.34 25.90 21.24
N CYS A 109 18.10 26.21 20.88
CA CYS A 109 17.39 27.40 21.34
C CYS A 109 17.28 27.44 22.86
N ILE A 110 16.93 26.32 23.49
CA ILE A 110 16.86 26.23 24.95
C ILE A 110 18.23 26.48 25.57
N ALA A 111 19.29 25.84 25.08
CA ALA A 111 20.64 26.01 25.61
C ALA A 111 21.14 27.47 25.53
N VAL A 112 20.86 28.15 24.41
CA VAL A 112 21.18 29.58 24.25
C VAL A 112 20.36 30.43 25.22
N LEU A 113 19.04 30.22 25.22
CA LEU A 113 18.13 31.01 26.07
C LEU A 113 18.38 30.76 27.55
N GLU A 114 18.84 29.59 27.99
CA GLU A 114 19.24 29.33 29.37
C GLU A 114 20.35 30.27 29.83
N GLY A 115 21.33 30.55 28.97
CA GLY A 115 22.37 31.56 29.17
C GLY A 115 21.80 32.97 29.07
N ASP A 116 21.66 33.47 27.84
CA ASP A 116 21.26 34.85 27.56
C ASP A 116 20.00 34.93 26.69
N TYR A 117 19.21 35.97 26.92
CA TYR A 117 18.03 36.22 26.11
C TYR A 117 18.42 36.80 24.76
N GLU A 118 17.92 36.16 23.71
CA GLU A 118 18.08 36.59 22.32
C GLU A 118 16.72 36.48 21.61
N GLU A 119 16.20 37.60 21.11
CA GLU A 119 14.83 37.69 20.58
C GLU A 119 14.58 36.79 19.37
N SER A 120 15.58 36.69 18.48
CA SER A 120 15.52 35.83 17.29
C SER A 120 15.38 34.35 17.67
N ILE A 121 16.07 33.91 18.72
CA ILE A 121 16.04 32.55 19.25
C ILE A 121 14.74 32.26 20.00
N ALA A 122 14.27 33.23 20.80
CA ALA A 122 12.98 33.17 21.48
C ALA A 122 11.81 33.01 20.49
N THR A 123 11.84 33.77 19.39
CA THR A 123 10.84 33.70 18.32
C THR A 123 10.85 32.33 17.66
N MET A 124 12.02 31.84 17.27
CA MET A 124 12.19 30.53 16.64
C MET A 124 11.69 29.39 17.54
N LEU A 125 11.99 29.43 18.84
CA LEU A 125 11.52 28.43 19.80
C LEU A 125 10.00 28.44 19.93
N ASN A 126 9.40 29.64 19.99
CA ASN A 126 7.95 29.81 20.03
C ASN A 126 7.26 29.28 18.77
N GLU A 127 7.85 29.51 17.59
CA GLU A 127 7.31 28.99 16.32
C GLU A 127 7.31 27.46 16.28
N ILE A 128 8.41 26.83 16.68
CA ILE A 128 8.53 25.35 16.66
C ILE A 128 7.63 24.72 17.71
N CYS A 129 7.55 25.28 18.91
CA CYS A 129 6.74 24.76 20.01
C CYS A 129 5.27 25.21 19.97
N ASN A 130 4.91 26.11 19.04
CA ASN A 130 3.59 26.75 18.96
C ASN A 130 3.17 27.42 20.29
N THR A 131 4.04 28.29 20.81
CA THR A 131 3.87 29.01 22.08
C THR A 131 4.03 30.52 21.89
N LYS A 132 3.76 31.29 22.95
CA LYS A 132 3.93 32.75 23.00
C LYS A 132 4.60 33.17 24.32
N TYR A 133 5.72 32.55 24.64
CA TYR A 133 6.50 32.82 25.85
C TYR A 133 7.47 33.97 25.63
N ASN A 134 7.83 34.67 26.71
CA ASN A 134 8.78 35.77 26.67
C ASN A 134 10.19 35.34 27.08
N PHE A 135 10.36 34.18 27.73
CA PHE A 135 11.65 33.59 28.14
C PHE A 135 12.53 34.54 28.96
N GLN A 136 11.91 35.39 29.78
CA GLN A 136 12.59 36.39 30.61
C GLN A 136 12.11 36.33 32.06
N GLY A 137 12.91 36.92 32.96
CA GLY A 137 12.57 37.02 34.38
C GLY A 137 12.44 35.66 35.09
N GLU A 138 11.62 35.61 36.13
CA GLU A 138 11.46 34.42 36.99
C GLU A 138 10.74 33.26 36.30
N THR A 139 9.95 33.51 35.25
CA THR A 139 9.20 32.47 34.52
C THR A 139 10.03 31.76 33.46
N LYS A 140 11.18 32.31 33.07
CA LYS A 140 12.11 31.79 32.06
C LYS A 140 12.31 30.28 32.15
N ILE A 141 12.76 29.78 33.30
CA ILE A 141 13.08 28.35 33.49
C ILE A 141 11.84 27.47 33.29
N LYS A 142 10.68 27.91 33.80
CA LYS A 142 9.42 27.18 33.67
C LYS A 142 8.94 27.12 32.23
N GLU A 143 9.09 28.21 31.49
CA GLU A 143 8.71 28.32 30.08
C GLU A 143 9.61 27.46 29.18
N LEU A 144 10.93 27.50 29.38
CA LEU A 144 11.89 26.65 28.67
C LEU A 144 11.61 25.16 28.91
N LYS A 145 11.34 24.77 30.16
CA LYS A 145 10.93 23.40 30.50
C LYS A 145 9.60 23.01 29.83
N SER A 146 8.69 23.97 29.66
CA SER A 146 7.42 23.75 28.95
C SER A 146 7.65 23.47 27.45
N CYS A 147 8.55 24.21 26.81
CA CYS A 147 8.97 23.97 25.44
C CYS A 147 9.65 22.59 25.27
N LEU A 148 10.54 22.24 26.21
CA LEU A 148 11.18 20.92 26.23
C LEU A 148 10.16 19.78 26.38
N ASN A 149 9.12 19.97 27.20
CA ASN A 149 8.05 18.99 27.32
C ASN A 149 7.22 18.88 26.05
N ARG A 150 6.97 20.00 25.36
CA ARG A 150 6.28 19.98 24.06
C ARG A 150 7.10 19.31 22.98
N SER A 151 8.43 19.44 22.97
CA SER A 151 9.28 18.78 21.97
C SER A 151 9.22 17.26 22.05
N LYS A 152 8.79 16.68 23.17
CA LYS A 152 8.53 15.23 23.29
C LYS A 152 7.49 14.73 22.29
N SER A 153 6.48 15.53 21.93
CA SER A 153 5.51 15.13 20.90
C SER A 153 6.16 15.05 19.51
N ILE A 154 7.09 15.97 19.22
CA ILE A 154 7.92 15.93 18.00
C ILE A 154 8.83 14.69 18.02
N LYS A 155 9.40 14.34 19.18
CA LYS A 155 10.21 13.12 19.34
C LYS A 155 9.40 11.86 19.10
N ILE A 156 8.19 11.77 19.65
CA ILE A 156 7.28 10.63 19.39
C ILE A 156 6.97 10.54 17.90
N ALA A 157 6.67 11.66 17.24
CA ALA A 157 6.43 11.67 15.79
C ALA A 157 7.66 11.21 14.99
N PHE A 158 8.86 11.62 15.39
CA PHE A 158 10.11 11.15 14.81
C PHE A 158 10.28 9.64 14.97
N ASP A 159 10.08 9.12 16.19
CA ASP A 159 10.24 7.69 16.49
C ASP A 159 9.26 6.83 15.70
N LEU A 160 7.99 7.26 15.61
CA LEU A 160 6.98 6.59 14.79
C LEU A 160 7.39 6.56 13.31
N LYS A 161 7.88 7.68 12.77
CA LYS A 161 8.36 7.77 11.39
C LYS A 161 9.63 6.97 11.15
N MET A 162 10.49 6.84 12.16
CA MET A 162 11.73 6.06 12.06
C MET A 162 11.41 4.58 11.98
N MET A 163 10.51 4.10 12.84
CA MET A 163 10.02 2.72 12.78
C MET A 163 9.35 2.41 11.43
N GLU A 164 8.59 3.35 10.87
CA GLU A 164 8.00 3.21 9.54
C GLU A 164 9.09 3.10 8.44
N PHE A 165 10.12 3.95 8.51
CA PHE A 165 11.23 3.95 7.56
C PHE A 165 12.09 2.68 7.66
N GLU A 166 12.42 2.24 8.87
CA GLU A 166 13.18 1.01 9.12
C GLU A 166 12.39 -0.21 8.63
N GLY A 167 11.09 -0.26 8.89
CA GLY A 167 10.22 -1.31 8.37
C GLY A 167 10.08 -1.31 6.84
N LEU A 168 10.35 -0.19 6.15
CA LEU A 168 10.47 -0.16 4.68
C LEU A 168 11.87 -0.59 4.23
N ARG A 169 12.93 -0.20 4.95
CA ARG A 169 14.32 -0.55 4.64
C ARG A 169 14.59 -2.04 4.82
N GLU A 170 14.07 -2.65 5.87
CA GLU A 170 14.18 -4.10 6.11
C GLU A 170 13.52 -4.92 5.00
N LYS A 171 12.38 -4.45 4.47
CA LYS A 171 11.70 -5.07 3.33
C LYS A 171 12.41 -4.87 2.00
N GLN A 172 13.28 -3.87 1.87
CA GLN A 172 14.10 -3.64 0.69
C GLN A 172 15.42 -4.42 0.74
N ASN A 173 15.97 -4.63 1.94
CA ASN A 173 17.23 -5.35 2.14
C ASN A 173 17.05 -6.87 2.22
N ASN A 174 15.90 -7.35 2.71
CA ASN A 174 15.50 -8.73 2.52
C ASN A 174 14.77 -8.81 1.18
N GLU A 175 15.19 -9.67 0.27
CA GLU A 175 14.40 -10.14 -0.88
C GLU A 175 13.14 -10.94 -0.43
N GLU A 176 12.59 -10.63 0.74
CA GLU A 176 11.39 -11.26 1.26
C GLU A 176 10.18 -10.71 0.54
N LYS A 177 9.39 -11.64 -0.03
CA LYS A 177 8.10 -11.35 -0.62
C LYS A 177 7.27 -10.45 0.33
N PRO A 178 6.65 -9.38 -0.18
CA PRO A 178 5.87 -8.47 0.66
C PRO A 178 4.76 -9.25 1.38
N SER A 179 4.55 -8.97 2.68
CA SER A 179 3.53 -9.67 3.48
C SER A 179 2.12 -9.08 3.30
N ARG A 180 1.07 -9.86 3.60
CA ARG A 180 -0.34 -9.37 3.63
C ARG A 180 -0.49 -8.08 4.46
N LYS A 181 0.19 -8.02 5.62
CA LYS A 181 0.20 -6.85 6.51
C LYS A 181 0.75 -5.59 5.82
N HIS A 182 1.71 -5.73 4.91
CA HIS A 182 2.24 -4.60 4.16
C HIS A 182 1.15 -3.97 3.28
N PHE A 183 0.44 -4.77 2.48
CA PHE A 183 -0.65 -4.27 1.64
C PHE A 183 -1.78 -3.63 2.45
N THR A 184 -2.20 -4.26 3.56
CA THR A 184 -3.20 -3.69 4.47
C THR A 184 -2.75 -2.33 5.02
N SER A 185 -1.50 -2.21 5.42
CA SER A 185 -0.94 -0.97 5.98
C SER A 185 -0.95 0.16 4.94
N VAL A 186 -0.60 -0.15 3.68
CA VAL A 186 -0.64 0.83 2.57
C VAL A 186 -2.08 1.23 2.26
N LEU A 187 -3.04 0.29 2.20
CA LEU A 187 -4.45 0.60 1.96
C LEU A 187 -5.05 1.50 3.05
N ILE A 188 -4.77 1.22 4.33
CA ILE A 188 -5.19 2.07 5.45
C ILE A 188 -4.62 3.48 5.28
N PHE A 189 -3.34 3.57 4.94
CA PHE A 189 -2.68 4.85 4.77
C PHE A 189 -3.26 5.67 3.61
N LEU A 190 -3.46 5.05 2.44
CA LEU A 190 -4.11 5.68 1.29
C LEU A 190 -5.55 6.09 1.63
N SER A 191 -6.29 5.27 2.38
CA SER A 191 -7.66 5.58 2.82
C SER A 191 -7.71 6.80 3.75
N ASN A 192 -6.78 6.86 4.70
CA ASN A 192 -6.65 8.00 5.63
C ASN A 192 -6.30 9.31 4.91
N HIS A 193 -5.50 9.22 3.84
CA HIS A 193 -5.20 10.35 2.98
C HIS A 193 -6.42 10.77 2.15
N ALA A 194 -7.08 9.80 1.52
CA ALA A 194 -8.21 10.02 0.63
C ALA A 194 -9.52 10.40 1.36
N LYS A 195 -9.58 10.20 2.68
CA LYS A 195 -10.77 10.43 3.54
C LYS A 195 -11.95 9.51 3.25
N TYR A 196 -11.72 8.37 2.62
CA TYR A 196 -12.68 7.29 2.43
C TYR A 196 -11.98 5.93 2.44
N ASN A 197 -12.72 4.87 2.73
CA ASN A 197 -12.19 3.51 2.77
C ASN A 197 -11.89 3.00 1.36
N ILE A 198 -10.65 2.58 1.10
CA ILE A 198 -10.24 1.90 -0.13
C ILE A 198 -10.26 0.39 0.17
N PRO A 199 -11.23 -0.36 -0.37
CA PRO A 199 -11.28 -1.80 -0.16
C PRO A 199 -10.15 -2.51 -0.91
N ASP A 200 -9.83 -3.74 -0.54
CA ASP A 200 -8.90 -4.62 -1.25
C ASP A 200 -9.51 -5.26 -2.51
N SER A 201 -10.79 -4.99 -2.80
CA SER A 201 -11.46 -5.37 -4.04
C SER A 201 -11.11 -4.46 -5.24
N VAL A 202 -10.35 -3.37 -5.02
CA VAL A 202 -9.82 -2.52 -6.10
C VAL A 202 -8.87 -3.31 -6.99
N THR A 203 -8.68 -2.89 -8.22
CA THR A 203 -7.73 -3.56 -9.12
C THR A 203 -6.28 -3.27 -8.72
N VAL A 204 -5.35 -4.12 -9.14
CA VAL A 204 -3.92 -3.90 -8.89
C VAL A 204 -3.45 -2.59 -9.53
N LEU A 205 -3.90 -2.27 -10.74
CA LEU A 205 -3.59 -0.99 -11.38
C LEU A 205 -4.10 0.18 -10.54
N GLU A 206 -5.35 0.12 -10.12
CA GLU A 206 -5.97 1.14 -9.29
C GLU A 206 -5.22 1.39 -7.98
N TYR A 207 -4.70 0.33 -7.36
CA TYR A 207 -3.80 0.41 -6.22
C TYR A 207 -2.49 1.14 -6.59
N CYS A 208 -1.82 0.71 -7.67
CA CYS A 208 -0.59 1.34 -8.14
C CYS A 208 -0.77 2.84 -8.45
N GLU A 209 -1.87 3.21 -9.12
CA GLU A 209 -2.19 4.61 -9.46
C GLU A 209 -2.46 5.45 -8.21
N ARG A 210 -3.15 4.92 -7.20
CA ARG A 210 -3.36 5.64 -5.94
C ARG A 210 -2.06 5.87 -5.17
N VAL A 211 -1.14 4.90 -5.20
CA VAL A 211 0.22 5.07 -4.66
C VAL A 211 0.98 6.15 -5.45
N LYS A 212 0.91 6.16 -6.79
CA LYS A 212 1.52 7.21 -7.64
C LYS A 212 0.98 8.61 -7.31
N GLN A 213 -0.33 8.76 -7.25
CA GLN A 213 -0.99 10.03 -6.97
C GLN A 213 -0.63 10.56 -5.59
N TYR A 214 -0.58 9.68 -4.58
CA TYR A 214 -0.11 10.04 -3.25
C TYR A 214 1.34 10.54 -3.28
N ASN A 215 2.23 9.82 -3.96
CA ASN A 215 3.63 10.22 -4.08
C ASN A 215 3.79 11.56 -4.80
N TYR A 216 3.00 11.83 -5.85
CA TYR A 216 2.98 13.10 -6.54
C TYR A 216 2.52 14.24 -5.62
N TYR A 217 1.46 14.01 -4.83
CA TYR A 217 1.02 14.95 -3.80
C TYR A 217 2.16 15.26 -2.81
N CYS A 218 2.87 14.26 -2.30
CA CYS A 218 4.01 14.50 -1.41
C CYS A 218 5.16 15.29 -2.04
N GLN A 219 5.35 15.23 -3.37
CA GLN A 219 6.35 16.03 -4.07
C GLN A 219 5.91 17.47 -4.28
N GLN A 220 4.62 17.66 -4.57
CA GLN A 220 3.97 18.95 -4.79
C GLN A 220 3.87 19.77 -3.51
N VAL A 221 3.56 19.09 -2.39
CA VAL A 221 3.65 19.65 -1.05
C VAL A 221 5.14 19.79 -0.70
N LYS A 222 5.81 20.75 -1.33
CA LYS A 222 6.93 21.45 -0.69
C LYS A 222 6.45 21.83 0.70
N PRO A 223 7.27 21.72 1.76
CA PRO A 223 6.90 22.33 3.03
C PRO A 223 6.55 23.78 2.69
N ALA A 224 5.29 24.16 2.91
CA ALA A 224 4.93 25.55 2.90
C ALA A 224 5.90 26.18 3.90
N THR A 225 6.85 26.95 3.38
CA THR A 225 7.37 28.09 4.12
C THR A 225 6.12 28.86 4.49
N ASN A 226 5.60 28.62 5.70
CA ASN A 226 4.56 29.44 6.30
C ASN A 226 5.21 30.79 6.62
N GLY A 227 5.54 31.52 5.55
CA GLY A 227 5.66 32.95 5.54
C GLY A 227 4.25 33.52 5.50
N ARG A 228 3.81 33.99 6.67
CA ARG A 228 2.94 35.16 6.91
C ARG A 228 1.64 35.27 6.09
N ARG A 229 0.52 35.31 6.82
CA ARG A 229 -0.07 36.59 7.24
C ARG A 229 -0.62 36.49 8.66
#